data_AF-A0A814HJV4-F1
#
_entry.id   AF-A0A814HJV4-F1
#
_cell.length_a   1.000
_cell.length_b   1.000
_cell.length_c   1.000
_cell.angle_alpha   90.00
_cell.angle_beta   90.00
_cell.angle_gamma   90.00
#
_symmetry.space_group_name_H-M   'P 1'
#
loop_
_entity.id
_entity.type
_entity.pdbx_description
1 polymer ?
#
loop_
_entity_poly.entity_id
_entity_poly.type
_entity_poly.pdbx_seq_one_letter_code
_entity_poly.pdbx_strand_id
1 'polypeptide(L)'
;MFKSGYWKSQYFQYGKWHGPCRFSLTFDTNSMTVKGTGSDDIGKFTINGIYSHETSRLGLSKKYQLGTGNKTENLGHTVTIQLTWNKTSNQFEGKWYVQTNKYRGNDKFQLKFDGRHLSAVYGTV
;
A
#
# COMPACT_ATOMS: atom_id res chain seq x y z
N MET A 1 -4.10 11.99 -9.51
CA MET A 1 -3.87 11.52 -8.13
C MET A 1 -3.84 10.00 -8.11
N PHE A 2 -4.95 9.31 -8.36
CA PHE A 2 -4.97 7.87 -8.60
C PHE A 2 -4.32 7.56 -9.95
N LYS A 3 -3.18 6.88 -9.92
CA LYS A 3 -2.37 6.55 -11.09
C LYS A 3 -1.81 5.15 -10.92
N SER A 4 -2.05 4.29 -11.91
CA SER A 4 -1.41 2.98 -11.95
C SER A 4 0.10 3.15 -12.11
N GLY A 5 0.87 2.39 -11.33
CA GLY A 5 2.32 2.53 -11.30
C GLY A 5 2.95 2.04 -10.02
N TYR A 6 4.20 2.45 -9.81
CA TYR A 6 4.90 2.26 -8.55
C TYR A 6 4.57 3.39 -7.58
N TRP A 7 4.48 2.99 -6.32
CA TRP A 7 4.24 3.87 -5.20
C TRP A 7 5.24 3.55 -4.10
N LYS A 8 5.73 4.58 -3.42
CA LYS A 8 6.55 4.47 -2.21
C LYS A 8 5.68 4.69 -0.99
N SER A 9 5.77 3.78 -0.04
CA SER A 9 5.12 3.93 1.25
C SER A 9 6.11 4.03 2.39
N GLN A 10 5.74 4.79 3.41
CA GLN A 10 6.35 4.72 4.73
C GLN A 10 5.27 4.70 5.81
N TYR A 11 5.56 4.06 6.93
CA TYR A 11 4.64 3.95 8.06
C TYR A 11 5.37 4.23 9.37
N PHE A 12 4.66 4.81 10.32
CA PHE A 12 5.20 5.06 11.65
C PHE A 12 4.83 3.87 12.55
N GLN A 13 5.79 3.33 13.29
CA GLN A 13 5.56 2.27 14.26
C GLN A 13 6.71 2.24 15.27
N TYR A 14 6.39 2.02 16.55
CA TYR A 14 7.37 1.97 17.63
C TYR A 14 8.24 3.23 17.72
N GLY A 15 7.62 4.40 17.54
CA GLY A 15 8.31 5.69 17.67
C GLY A 15 9.23 6.07 16.51
N LYS A 16 9.26 5.31 15.42
CA LYS A 16 10.08 5.61 14.23
C LYS A 16 9.33 5.39 12.91
N TRP A 17 9.82 6.03 11.86
CA TRP A 17 9.40 5.77 10.48
C TRP A 17 10.10 4.52 9.93
N HIS A 18 9.35 3.71 9.20
CA HIS A 18 9.81 2.54 8.46
C HIS A 18 9.53 2.74 6.96
N GLY A 19 10.42 2.24 6.11
CA GLY A 19 10.41 2.51 4.66
C GLY A 19 11.46 3.56 4.23
N PRO A 20 11.40 4.06 2.98
CA PRO A 20 10.33 3.83 2.01
C PRO A 20 10.40 2.44 1.35
N CYS A 21 9.26 1.75 1.28
CA CYS A 21 9.11 0.50 0.52
C CYS A 21 8.33 0.78 -0.77
N ARG A 22 8.77 0.21 -1.89
CA ARG A 22 8.13 0.41 -3.21
C ARG A 22 7.24 -0.78 -3.57
N PHE A 23 6.01 -0.51 -4.00
CA PHE A 23 5.09 -1.54 -4.50
C PHE A 23 4.24 -1.03 -5.67
N SER A 24 3.61 -1.95 -6.41
CA SER A 24 2.75 -1.60 -7.53
C SER A 24 1.30 -1.42 -7.09
N LEU A 25 0.63 -0.44 -7.68
CA LEU A 25 -0.83 -0.28 -7.63
C LEU A 25 -1.37 -0.16 -9.05
N THR A 26 -2.48 -0.83 -9.32
CA THR A 26 -3.26 -0.74 -10.55
C THR A 26 -4.67 -0.32 -10.18
N PHE A 27 -5.08 0.84 -10.69
CA PHE A 27 -6.40 1.43 -10.46
C PHE A 27 -7.31 1.07 -11.63
N ASP A 28 -8.49 0.55 -11.33
CA ASP A 28 -9.57 0.32 -12.29
C ASP A 28 -10.61 1.44 -12.16
N THR A 29 -10.71 2.25 -13.21
CA THR A 29 -11.63 3.40 -13.29
C THR A 29 -13.08 3.01 -13.46
N ASN A 30 -13.40 1.79 -13.88
CA ASN A 30 -14.79 1.37 -14.07
C ASN A 30 -15.43 0.97 -12.75
N SER A 31 -14.67 0.25 -11.91
CA SER A 31 -15.15 -0.27 -10.62
C SER A 31 -14.73 0.58 -9.42
N MET A 32 -13.89 1.60 -9.62
CA MET A 32 -13.26 2.38 -8.55
C MET A 32 -12.51 1.50 -7.54
N THR A 33 -11.90 0.42 -8.05
CA THR A 33 -11.10 -0.52 -7.25
C THR A 33 -9.61 -0.36 -7.54
N VAL A 34 -8.79 -0.79 -6.59
CA VAL A 34 -7.34 -0.81 -6.73
C VAL A 34 -6.79 -2.16 -6.31
N LYS A 35 -5.84 -2.67 -7.08
CA LYS A 35 -5.09 -3.88 -6.77
C LYS A 35 -3.60 -3.59 -6.75
N GLY A 36 -2.83 -4.40 -6.06
CA GLY A 36 -1.39 -4.20 -6.01
C GLY A 36 -0.64 -5.37 -5.43
N THR A 37 0.68 -5.32 -5.55
CA THR A 37 1.59 -6.33 -5.00
C THR A 37 2.91 -5.68 -4.62
N GLY A 38 3.57 -6.22 -3.60
CA GLY A 38 4.88 -5.75 -3.19
C GLY A 38 5.53 -6.64 -2.16
N SER A 39 6.64 -6.15 -1.62
CA SER A 39 7.32 -6.73 -0.48
C SER A 39 7.90 -5.61 0.38
N ASP A 40 7.99 -5.86 1.68
CA ASP A 40 8.74 -5.04 2.64
C ASP A 40 9.45 -5.96 3.64
N ASP A 41 9.94 -5.37 4.73
CA ASP A 41 10.69 -6.05 5.79
C ASP A 41 9.84 -7.12 6.52
N ILE A 42 8.51 -7.04 6.43
CA ILE A 42 7.60 -8.05 7.00
C ILE A 42 7.44 -9.21 6.03
N GLY A 43 7.20 -8.94 4.75
CA GLY A 43 7.16 -9.98 3.73
C GLY A 43 6.49 -9.55 2.43
N LYS A 44 6.22 -10.54 1.56
CA LYS A 44 5.46 -10.32 0.34
C LYS A 44 3.98 -10.10 0.66
N PHE A 45 3.33 -9.25 -0.11
CA PHE A 45 1.92 -8.94 0.10
C PHE A 45 1.17 -8.65 -1.20
N THR A 46 -0.14 -8.79 -1.11
CA THR A 46 -1.12 -8.32 -2.10
C THR A 46 -1.95 -7.19 -1.52
N ILE A 47 -2.42 -6.28 -2.37
CA ILE A 47 -3.33 -5.19 -2.03
C ILE A 47 -4.62 -5.37 -2.82
N ASN A 48 -5.74 -5.22 -2.11
CA ASN A 48 -7.05 -4.93 -2.70
C ASN A 48 -7.61 -3.68 -2.03
N GLY A 49 -8.41 -2.88 -2.72
CA GLY A 49 -8.95 -1.67 -2.15
C GLY A 49 -9.96 -0.97 -3.04
N ILE A 50 -10.45 0.16 -2.55
CA ILE A 50 -11.36 1.06 -3.24
C ILE A 50 -10.85 2.50 -3.13
N TYR A 51 -11.28 3.34 -4.05
CA TYR A 51 -10.92 4.75 -4.06
C TYR A 51 -12.07 5.63 -4.54
N SER A 52 -11.99 6.93 -4.27
CA SER A 52 -13.02 7.89 -4.67
C SER A 52 -12.39 9.18 -5.14
N HIS A 53 -12.71 9.57 -6.39
CA HIS A 53 -12.34 10.87 -6.94
C HIS A 53 -13.02 12.03 -6.21
N GLU A 54 -14.28 11.86 -5.82
CA GLU A 54 -15.09 12.87 -5.13
C GLU A 54 -14.50 13.24 -3.77
N THR A 55 -14.19 12.22 -2.96
CA THR A 55 -13.69 12.44 -1.59
C THR A 55 -12.17 12.52 -1.52
N SER A 56 -11.47 12.20 -2.62
CA SER A 56 -10.03 12.07 -2.65
C SER A 56 -9.48 11.07 -1.61
N ARG A 57 -10.22 10.00 -1.36
CA ARG A 57 -9.88 8.96 -0.36
C ARG A 57 -9.47 7.66 -1.02
N LEU A 58 -8.62 6.91 -0.32
CA LEU A 58 -8.09 5.61 -0.70
C LEU A 58 -8.18 4.65 0.50
N GLY A 59 -8.87 3.53 0.32
CA GLY A 59 -8.95 2.45 1.32
C GLY A 59 -8.28 1.20 0.77
N LEU A 60 -7.28 0.67 1.47
CA LEU A 60 -6.53 -0.51 1.07
C LEU A 60 -6.59 -1.61 2.16
N SER A 61 -6.63 -2.85 1.70
CA SER A 61 -6.42 -4.06 2.46
C SER A 61 -5.15 -4.72 1.95
N LYS A 62 -4.07 -4.60 2.73
CA LYS A 62 -2.78 -5.20 2.46
C LYS A 62 -2.68 -6.54 3.19
N LYS A 63 -2.68 -7.65 2.45
CA LYS A 63 -2.60 -9.00 3.01
C LYS A 63 -1.21 -9.59 2.79
N TYR A 64 -0.52 -9.94 3.88
CA TYR A 64 0.77 -10.61 3.79
C TYR A 64 0.62 -12.08 3.39
N GLN A 65 1.55 -12.57 2.58
CA GLN A 65 1.69 -13.98 2.27
C GLN A 65 2.48 -14.66 3.39
N LEU A 66 1.83 -15.57 4.12
CA LEU A 66 2.44 -16.35 5.19
C LEU A 66 3.68 -17.10 4.67
N GLY A 67 4.73 -17.16 5.49
CA GLY A 67 5.98 -17.86 5.15
C GLY A 67 6.98 -17.06 4.32
N THR A 68 6.70 -15.77 4.07
CA THR A 68 7.63 -14.86 3.39
C THR A 68 8.19 -13.81 4.36
N GLY A 69 9.41 -13.33 4.15
CA GLY A 69 10.01 -12.28 4.99
C GLY A 69 10.22 -12.70 6.45
N ASN A 70 9.92 -11.79 7.37
CA ASN A 70 10.13 -11.97 8.81
C ASN A 70 9.09 -12.94 9.40
N LYS A 71 9.53 -14.14 9.77
CA LYS A 71 8.66 -15.21 10.31
C LYS A 71 8.01 -14.87 11.66
N THR A 72 8.59 -13.94 12.43
CA THR A 72 8.07 -13.55 13.75
C THR A 72 6.92 -12.57 13.61
N GLU A 73 7.00 -11.67 12.63
CA GLU A 73 6.01 -10.61 12.41
C GLU A 73 4.98 -10.96 11.33
N ASN A 74 5.38 -11.69 10.29
CA ASN A 74 4.48 -12.12 9.22
C ASN A 74 3.65 -13.33 9.65
N LEU A 75 2.48 -13.02 10.21
CA LEU A 75 1.46 -13.99 10.57
C LEU A 75 0.42 -14.23 9.46
N GLY A 76 0.72 -13.83 8.20
CA GLY A 76 -0.24 -13.89 7.09
C GLY A 76 -1.45 -12.95 7.25
N HIS A 77 -1.30 -11.94 8.11
CA HIS A 77 -2.39 -11.05 8.52
C HIS A 77 -2.67 -9.95 7.49
N THR A 78 -3.79 -9.27 7.69
CA THR A 78 -4.22 -8.13 6.88
C THR A 78 -4.00 -6.83 7.65
N VAL A 79 -3.44 -5.83 6.97
CA VAL A 79 -3.34 -4.45 7.42
C VAL A 79 -4.36 -3.62 6.63
N THR A 80 -5.26 -2.95 7.34
CA THR A 80 -6.18 -1.98 6.76
C THR A 80 -5.51 -0.61 6.70
N ILE A 81 -5.55 0.07 5.57
CA ILE A 81 -4.93 1.39 5.38
C ILE A 81 -5.99 2.34 4.84
N GLN A 82 -6.14 3.49 5.47
CA GLN A 82 -7.11 4.52 5.09
C GLN A 82 -6.39 5.85 4.91
N LEU A 83 -6.46 6.41 3.70
CA LEU A 83 -5.71 7.59 3.31
C LEU A 83 -6.61 8.62 2.64
N THR A 84 -6.19 9.88 2.75
CA THR A 84 -6.74 11.02 2.02
C THR A 84 -5.59 11.71 1.30
N TRP A 85 -5.85 12.21 0.11
CA TRP A 85 -4.86 12.98 -0.63
C TRP A 85 -4.60 14.34 0.02
N ASN A 86 -3.34 14.63 0.25
CA ASN A 86 -2.86 15.91 0.71
C ASN A 86 -2.27 16.67 -0.49
N LYS A 87 -2.92 17.78 -0.87
CA LYS A 87 -2.48 18.62 -2.00
C LYS A 87 -1.16 19.33 -1.72
N THR A 88 -0.89 19.71 -0.47
CA THR A 88 0.30 20.46 -0.07
C THR A 88 1.55 19.58 -0.15
N SER A 89 1.48 18.34 0.35
CA SER A 89 2.59 17.39 0.29
C SER A 89 2.61 16.53 -0.98
N ASN A 90 1.58 16.64 -1.82
CA ASN A 90 1.42 15.91 -3.09
C ASN A 90 1.54 14.38 -2.91
N GLN A 91 0.90 13.86 -1.86
CA GLN A 91 0.88 12.44 -1.50
C GLN A 91 -0.38 12.08 -0.73
N PHE A 92 -0.65 10.79 -0.58
CA PHE A 92 -1.68 10.30 0.32
C PHE A 92 -1.15 10.16 1.74
N GLU A 93 -1.96 10.56 2.71
CA GLU A 93 -1.63 10.51 4.14
C GLU A 93 -2.83 9.97 4.93
N GLY A 94 -2.57 9.26 6.01
CA GLY A 94 -3.61 8.73 6.87
C GLY A 94 -3.07 7.72 7.85
N LYS A 95 -3.81 6.63 8.08
CA LYS A 95 -3.46 5.61 9.07
C LYS A 95 -3.47 4.20 8.51
N TRP A 96 -2.59 3.38 9.07
CA TRP A 96 -2.68 1.91 8.99
C TRP A 96 -3.29 1.37 10.28
N TYR A 97 -3.91 0.20 10.21
CA TYR A 97 -4.54 -0.52 11.31
C TYR A 97 -4.25 -2.01 11.15
N VAL A 98 -3.82 -2.66 12.23
CA VAL A 98 -3.60 -4.10 12.25
C VAL A 98 -4.20 -4.71 13.51
N GLN A 99 -4.73 -5.91 13.36
CA GLN A 99 -5.15 -6.74 14.46
C GLN A 99 -4.80 -8.19 14.16
N THR A 100 -3.94 -8.74 14.99
CA THR A 100 -3.54 -10.16 15.00
C THR A 100 -3.84 -10.73 16.39
N ASN A 101 -3.60 -12.03 16.58
CA ASN A 101 -3.66 -12.63 17.92
C ASN A 101 -2.55 -12.15 18.86
N LYS A 102 -1.45 -11.60 18.34
CA LYS A 102 -0.28 -11.15 19.13
C LYS A 102 -0.16 -9.64 19.29
N TYR A 103 -0.77 -8.87 18.39
CA TYR A 103 -0.56 -7.44 18.28
C TYR A 103 -1.78 -6.74 17.71
N ARG A 104 -2.11 -5.58 18.30
CA ARG A 104 -3.09 -4.62 17.79
C ARG A 104 -2.44 -3.25 17.77
N GLY A 105 -2.52 -2.57 16.63
CA GLY A 105 -1.84 -1.29 16.45
C GLY A 105 -2.47 -0.45 15.34
N ASN A 106 -2.21 0.84 15.40
CA ASN A 106 -2.49 1.78 14.33
C ASN A 106 -1.57 2.98 14.47
N ASP A 107 -1.16 3.56 13.34
CA ASP A 107 -0.41 4.81 13.32
C ASP A 107 -0.38 5.40 11.90
N LYS A 108 0.42 6.45 11.69
CA LYS A 108 0.55 7.19 10.44
C LYS A 108 1.06 6.33 9.30
N PHE A 109 0.51 6.57 8.12
CA PHE A 109 0.92 5.99 6.85
C PHE A 109 1.00 7.09 5.79
N GLN A 110 2.02 7.03 4.95
CA GLN A 110 2.20 7.94 3.81
C GLN A 110 2.46 7.13 2.54
N LEU A 111 1.88 7.59 1.43
CA LEU A 111 1.93 6.90 0.15
C LEU A 111 2.08 7.91 -0.99
N LYS A 112 3.22 7.83 -1.68
CA LYS A 112 3.61 8.79 -2.73
C LYS A 112 3.83 8.06 -4.06
N PHE A 113 3.32 8.64 -5.15
CA PHE A 113 3.52 8.10 -6.48
C PHE A 113 5.01 8.21 -6.86
N ASP A 114 5.59 7.09 -7.29
CA ASP A 114 7.03 6.98 -7.58
C ASP A 114 7.34 6.81 -9.07
N GLY A 115 6.32 6.59 -9.90
CA GLY A 115 6.49 6.50 -11.34
C GLY A 115 5.61 5.44 -11.98
N ARG A 116 5.64 5.38 -13.31
CA ARG A 116 4.86 4.38 -14.05
C ARG A 116 5.44 2.98 -13.83
N HIS A 117 4.55 2.00 -13.80
CA HIS A 117 4.94 0.61 -13.98
C HIS A 117 5.31 0.48 -15.45
N LEU A 118 6.61 0.53 -15.75
CA LEU A 118 7.09 0.20 -17.07
C LEU A 118 6.97 -1.32 -17.20
N SER A 119 5.81 -1.80 -17.65
CA SER A 119 5.81 -3.07 -18.39
C SER A 119 6.80 -2.88 -19.53
N ALA A 120 7.82 -3.74 -19.61
CA ALA A 120 8.75 -3.69 -20.72
C ALA A 120 8.00 -3.60 -22.06
N VAL A 121 8.46 -2.67 -22.87
CA VAL A 121 8.02 -2.29 -24.21
C VAL A 121 8.34 -3.42 -25.21
N TYR A 122 7.32 -3.91 -25.94
CA TYR A 122 7.24 -4.51 -27.30
C TYR A 122 8.27 -5.54 -27.86
N GLY A 123 7.73 -6.54 -28.59
CA GLY A 123 8.38 -7.44 -29.58
C GLY A 123 8.19 -8.93 -29.22
N THR A 124 7.55 -9.83 -29.98
CA THR A 124 7.54 -10.08 -31.44
C THR A 124 6.37 -10.99 -31.82
N VAL A 125 5.65 -10.68 -32.90
CA VAL A 125 5.43 -11.56 -34.07
C VAL A 125 5.40 -10.69 -35.32
#